data_AF-A0A081I0P1-F1
#
_entry.id   AF-A0A081I0P1-F1
#
_cell.length_a   1.000
_cell.length_b   1.000
_cell.length_c   1.000
_cell.angle_alpha   90.00
_cell.angle_beta   90.00
_cell.angle_gamma   90.00
#
_symmetry.space_group_name_H-M   'P 1'
#
loop_
_entity.id
_entity.type
_entity.pdbx_description
1 polymer ?
#
loop_
_entity_poly.entity_id
_entity_poly.type
_entity_poly.pdbx_seq_one_letter_code
_entity_poly.pdbx_strand_id
1 'polypeptide(L)'
;MQWFVRRLTAGIAVAVAAMAVGMFATPAIGSAECDRNMSWNRTTEECKPPPPLPDWYTAPPEYAPSFAAQDVPPPPPPRPWWSPNEPMWNAGFHQWGTYFTGTWVPY
;
A
#
# COMPACT_ATOMS: atom_id res chain seq x y z
N MET A 1 42.99 27.81 41.13
CA MET A 1 42.75 26.59 40.34
C MET A 1 41.32 26.06 40.50
N GLN A 2 40.83 25.77 41.71
CA GLN A 2 39.51 25.13 41.93
C GLN A 2 38.31 25.89 41.33
N TRP A 3 38.29 27.22 41.38
CA TRP A 3 37.22 28.03 40.78
C TRP A 3 37.13 27.89 39.26
N PHE A 4 38.30 27.84 38.60
CA PHE A 4 38.41 27.68 37.16
C PHE A 4 37.96 26.28 36.73
N VAL A 5 38.44 25.25 37.43
CA VAL A 5 38.01 23.85 37.20
C VAL A 5 36.50 23.72 37.38
N ARG A 6 35.93 24.31 38.43
CA ARG A 6 34.49 24.25 38.74
C ARG A 6 33.63 24.90 37.65
N ARG A 7 34.05 26.05 37.11
CA ARG A 7 33.37 26.69 35.97
C ARG A 7 33.48 25.88 34.69
N LEU A 8 34.64 25.29 34.45
CA LEU A 8 34.90 24.48 33.25
C LEU A 8 34.06 23.20 33.28
N THR A 9 33.97 22.51 34.42
CA THR A 9 33.07 21.36 34.60
C THR A 9 31.59 21.74 34.46
N ALA A 10 31.19 22.91 34.97
CA ALA A 10 29.82 23.37 34.80
C ALA A 10 29.50 23.66 33.33
N GLY A 11 30.43 24.27 32.58
CA GLY A 11 30.28 24.51 31.15
C GLY A 11 30.16 23.22 30.35
N ILE A 12 30.99 22.22 30.64
CA ILE A 12 30.92 20.90 29.99
C ILE A 12 29.57 20.22 30.29
N ALA A 13 29.13 20.23 31.55
CA ALA A 13 27.86 19.62 31.93
C ALA A 13 26.67 20.25 31.19
N VAL A 14 26.65 21.58 31.06
CA VAL A 14 25.62 22.30 30.30
C VAL A 14 25.66 21.93 28.82
N ALA A 15 26.85 21.87 28.21
CA ALA A 15 27.00 21.51 26.81
C ALA A 15 26.52 20.07 26.53
N VAL A 16 26.87 19.12 27.40
CA VAL A 16 26.43 17.72 27.30
C VAL A 16 24.91 17.61 27.48
N ALA A 17 24.35 18.30 28.46
CA ALA A 17 22.90 18.33 28.67
C ALA A 17 22.16 18.90 27.45
N ALA A 18 22.68 19.98 26.85
CA ALA A 18 22.10 20.57 25.65
C ALA A 18 22.15 19.61 24.44
N MET A 19 23.27 18.89 24.24
CA MET A 19 23.37 17.88 23.18
C MET A 19 22.42 16.70 23.41
N ALA A 20 22.30 16.22 24.65
CA ALA A 20 21.36 15.16 24.99
C ALA A 20 19.91 15.58 24.70
N VAL A 21 19.51 16.78 25.13
CA VAL A 21 18.18 17.33 24.82
C VAL A 21 17.96 17.44 23.32
N GLY A 22 18.96 17.87 22.54
CA GLY A 22 18.87 17.92 21.08
C GLY A 22 18.59 16.56 20.44
N MET A 23 19.19 15.48 20.95
CA MET A 23 18.96 14.11 20.44
C MET A 23 17.58 13.55 20.82
N PHE A 24 17.03 13.90 21.98
CA PHE A 24 15.72 13.42 22.42
C PHE A 24 14.56 14.31 21.95
N ALA A 25 14.83 15.59 21.70
CA ALA A 25 13.83 16.57 21.30
C ALA A 25 13.69 16.69 19.78
N THR A 26 14.57 16.07 18.97
CA THR A 26 14.18 15.74 17.60
C THR A 26 12.98 14.81 17.69
N PRO A 27 11.80 15.20 17.20
CA PRO A 27 10.69 14.25 17.13
C PRO A 27 11.19 13.10 16.28
N ALA A 28 11.41 11.94 16.91
CA ALA A 28 11.50 10.69 16.18
C ALA A 28 10.15 10.60 15.49
N ILE A 29 10.14 10.87 14.17
CA ILE A 29 8.93 11.21 13.42
C ILE A 29 7.91 10.11 13.71
N GLY A 30 6.95 10.38 14.59
CA GLY A 30 6.06 9.33 15.05
C GLY A 30 5.25 8.83 13.85
N SER A 31 4.66 7.63 13.96
CA SER A 31 3.67 7.22 12.95
C SER A 31 2.54 8.23 12.75
N ALA A 32 2.32 9.12 13.73
CA ALA A 32 1.36 10.22 13.70
C ALA A 32 1.85 11.49 12.97
N GLU A 33 3.15 11.60 12.67
CA GLU A 33 3.79 12.76 12.04
C GLU A 33 4.16 12.50 10.58
N CYS A 34 4.02 11.26 10.10
CA CYS A 34 4.14 10.98 8.68
C CYS A 34 3.04 11.70 7.90
N ASP A 35 3.45 12.29 6.78
CA ASP A 35 2.54 12.90 5.82
C ASP A 35 1.52 11.88 5.30
N ARG A 36 0.35 12.35 4.82
CA ARG A 36 -0.78 11.46 4.48
C ARG A 36 -0.48 10.41 3.40
N ASN A 37 0.55 10.66 2.59
CA ASN A 37 1.01 9.76 1.52
C ASN A 37 2.34 9.06 1.85
N MET A 38 2.71 8.98 3.13
CA MET A 38 3.91 8.29 3.59
C MET A 38 3.57 7.20 4.59
N SER A 39 4.44 6.21 4.66
CA SER A 39 4.36 5.09 5.58
C SER A 39 5.54 5.14 6.56
N TRP A 40 5.25 4.92 7.85
CA TRP A 40 6.28 4.84 8.89
C TRP A 40 6.95 3.47 8.88
N ASN A 41 8.27 3.45 8.70
CA ASN A 41 9.05 2.24 8.90
C ASN A 41 9.58 2.19 10.34
N ARG A 42 8.96 1.34 11.17
CA ARG A 42 9.34 1.17 12.59
C ARG A 42 10.79 0.70 12.79
N THR A 43 11.40 0.06 11.79
CA THR A 43 12.76 -0.49 11.90
C THR A 43 13.83 0.57 11.64
N THR A 44 13.56 1.49 10.72
CA THR A 44 14.51 2.56 10.34
C THR A 44 14.17 3.90 10.96
N GLU A 45 13.00 4.03 11.59
CA GLU A 45 12.47 5.28 12.12
C GLU A 45 12.40 6.38 11.05
N GLU A 46 11.94 6.01 9.85
CA GLU A 46 11.77 6.93 8.72
C GLU A 46 10.35 6.88 8.15
N CYS A 47 9.81 8.06 7.79
CA CYS A 47 8.65 8.17 6.92
C CYS A 47 9.11 8.17 5.46
N LYS A 48 8.60 7.23 4.66
CA LYS A 48 8.89 7.15 3.23
C LYS A 48 7.59 7.02 2.42
N PRO A 49 7.52 7.59 1.21
CA PRO A 49 6.41 7.30 0.32
C PRO A 49 6.38 5.79 0.01
N PRO A 50 5.20 5.21 -0.21
CA PRO A 50 5.08 3.84 -0.71
C PRO A 50 5.93 3.67 -1.97
N PRO A 51 6.56 2.49 -2.15
CA PRO A 51 7.28 2.21 -3.38
C PRO A 51 6.32 2.30 -4.58
N PRO A 52 6.82 2.70 -5.77
CA PRO A 52 6.02 2.62 -6.98
C PRO A 52 5.57 1.18 -7.23
N LEU A 53 4.43 1.03 -7.91
CA LEU A 53 3.96 -0.27 -8.35
C LEU A 53 5.02 -0.89 -9.29
N PRO A 54 5.28 -2.21 -9.19
CA PRO A 54 6.22 -2.88 -10.08
C PRO A 54 5.78 -2.81 -11.55
N ASP A 55 6.72 -2.84 -12.49
CA ASP A 55 6.42 -2.79 -13.93
C ASP A 55 5.56 -3.98 -14.41
N TRP A 56 5.61 -5.11 -13.71
CA TRP A 56 4.78 -6.29 -14.01
C TRP A 56 3.36 -6.19 -13.44
N TYR A 57 3.10 -5.22 -12.56
CA TYR A 57 1.79 -5.06 -11.94
C TYR A 57 0.81 -4.43 -12.94
N THR A 58 -0.14 -5.24 -13.39
CA THR A 58 -1.29 -4.74 -14.15
C THR A 58 -2.43 -4.45 -13.19
N ALA A 59 -2.89 -3.19 -13.18
CA ALA A 59 -4.03 -2.78 -12.38
C ALA A 59 -5.30 -3.52 -12.84
N PRO A 60 -6.21 -3.86 -11.90
CA PRO A 60 -7.49 -4.44 -12.27
C PRO A 60 -8.28 -3.46 -13.15
N PRO A 61 -9.18 -3.97 -14.02
CA PRO A 61 -10.01 -3.11 -14.86
C PRO A 61 -10.93 -2.24 -13.99
N GLU A 62 -11.33 -1.06 -14.49
CA GLU A 62 -12.05 -0.05 -13.70
C GLU A 62 -13.38 -0.52 -13.07
N TYR A 63 -14.04 -1.50 -13.68
CA TYR A 63 -15.27 -2.08 -13.16
C TYR A 63 -15.04 -3.03 -11.97
N ALA A 64 -13.80 -3.48 -11.77
CA ALA A 64 -13.43 -4.42 -10.72
C ALA A 64 -12.90 -3.67 -9.48
N PRO A 65 -13.16 -4.18 -8.27
CA PRO A 65 -12.55 -3.66 -7.05
C PRO A 65 -11.02 -3.67 -7.13
N SER A 66 -10.34 -2.74 -6.46
CA SER A 66 -8.87 -2.61 -6.49
C SER A 66 -8.12 -3.83 -5.97
N PHE A 67 -8.78 -4.69 -5.18
CA PHE A 67 -8.23 -5.92 -4.62
C PHE A 67 -8.58 -7.17 -5.46
N ALA A 68 -9.30 -7.01 -6.57
CA ALA A 68 -9.73 -8.12 -7.38
C ALA A 68 -8.56 -8.73 -8.17
N ALA A 69 -8.69 -10.01 -8.53
CA ALA A 69 -7.71 -10.69 -9.37
C ALA A 69 -7.59 -10.00 -10.74
N GLN A 70 -6.50 -10.27 -11.46
CA GLN A 70 -6.31 -9.71 -12.82
C GLN A 70 -7.33 -10.29 -13.81
N ASP A 71 -7.73 -11.55 -13.65
CA ASP A 71 -8.64 -12.26 -14.55
C ASP A 71 -10.10 -12.18 -14.11
N VAL A 72 -10.52 -11.03 -13.56
CA VAL A 72 -11.93 -10.82 -13.22
C VAL A 72 -12.73 -10.75 -14.52
N PRO A 73 -13.82 -11.53 -14.65
CA PRO A 73 -14.63 -11.48 -15.84
C PRO A 73 -15.30 -10.10 -16.00
N PRO A 74 -15.40 -9.58 -17.24
CA PRO A 74 -16.18 -8.38 -17.51
C PRO A 74 -17.63 -8.60 -17.12
N PRO A 75 -18.44 -7.55 -16.83
CA PRO A 75 -19.83 -7.73 -16.44
C PRO A 75 -20.62 -8.65 -17.40
N PRO A 76 -21.51 -9.52 -16.89
CA PRO A 76 -22.25 -10.45 -17.72
C PRO A 76 -23.17 -9.71 -18.70
N PRO A 77 -23.26 -10.17 -19.97
CA PRO A 77 -24.20 -9.62 -20.92
C PRO A 77 -25.66 -9.96 -20.54
N PRO A 78 -26.66 -9.28 -21.08
CA PRO A 78 -28.05 -9.69 -20.92
C PRO A 78 -28.28 -11.11 -21.44
N ARG A 79 -29.09 -11.90 -20.74
CA ARG A 79 -29.43 -13.26 -21.20
C ARG A 79 -30.18 -13.20 -22.54
N PRO A 80 -29.70 -13.90 -23.59
CA PRO A 80 -30.42 -13.97 -24.86
C PRO A 80 -31.81 -14.61 -24.71
N TRP A 81 -32.79 -14.15 -25.49
CA TRP A 81 -34.18 -14.62 -25.39
C TRP A 81 -34.35 -16.12 -25.67
N TRP A 82 -33.50 -16.67 -26.54
CA TRP A 82 -33.52 -18.07 -26.95
C TRP A 82 -32.85 -18.98 -25.93
N SER A 83 -32.00 -18.43 -25.06
CA SER A 83 -31.24 -19.23 -24.10
C SER A 83 -32.01 -19.35 -22.78
N PRO A 84 -32.26 -20.58 -22.29
CA PRO A 84 -32.85 -20.79 -20.97
C PRO A 84 -31.86 -20.52 -19.82
N ASN A 85 -30.56 -20.43 -20.11
CA ASN A 85 -29.50 -20.37 -19.10
C ASN A 85 -28.95 -18.95 -18.94
N GLU A 86 -28.59 -18.58 -17.71
CA GLU A 86 -27.86 -17.33 -17.45
C GLU A 86 -26.43 -17.38 -18.04
N PRO A 87 -25.88 -16.23 -18.46
CA PRO A 87 -24.49 -16.14 -18.89
C PRO A 87 -23.54 -16.64 -17.82
N MET A 88 -22.64 -17.54 -18.21
CA MET A 88 -21.52 -17.98 -17.41
C MET A 88 -20.21 -17.55 -18.08
N TRP A 89 -19.22 -17.23 -17.26
CA TRP A 89 -17.88 -16.91 -17.73
C TRP A 89 -17.08 -18.19 -17.92
N ASN A 90 -16.50 -18.37 -19.10
CA ASN A 90 -15.54 -19.45 -19.33
C ASN A 90 -14.10 -18.91 -19.29
N ALA A 91 -13.32 -19.34 -18.29
CA ALA A 91 -11.93 -18.91 -18.13
C ALA A 91 -10.99 -19.44 -19.21
N GLY A 92 -11.27 -20.60 -19.83
CA GLY A 92 -10.44 -21.15 -20.90
C GLY A 92 -10.55 -20.35 -22.20
N PHE A 93 -11.75 -19.84 -22.51
CA PHE A 93 -12.00 -19.06 -23.71
C PHE A 93 -12.07 -17.55 -23.48
N HIS A 94 -12.04 -17.10 -22.21
CA HIS A 94 -12.24 -15.70 -21.81
C HIS A 94 -13.49 -15.06 -22.44
N GLN A 95 -14.61 -15.80 -22.43
CA GLN A 95 -15.86 -15.34 -23.04
C GLN A 95 -17.09 -15.74 -22.21
N TRP A 96 -18.14 -14.91 -22.33
CA TRP A 96 -19.45 -15.22 -21.80
C TRP A 96 -20.18 -16.21 -22.70
N GLY A 97 -21.04 -17.05 -22.12
CA GLY A 97 -21.79 -18.05 -22.86
C GLY A 97 -22.54 -18.99 -21.94
N THR A 98 -22.88 -20.18 -22.45
CA THR A 98 -23.41 -21.29 -21.66
C THR A 98 -23.08 -22.64 -22.30
N TYR A 99 -23.20 -23.71 -21.52
CA TYR A 99 -23.21 -25.07 -22.05
C TYR A 99 -24.62 -25.54 -22.46
N PHE A 100 -24.71 -26.18 -23.62
CA PHE A 100 -25.86 -26.96 -24.07
C PHE A 100 -25.41 -28.39 -24.34
N THR A 101 -25.87 -29.34 -23.51
CA THR A 101 -25.55 -30.77 -23.67
C THR A 101 -24.03 -31.01 -23.80
N GLY A 102 -23.23 -30.28 -23.01
CA GLY A 102 -21.76 -30.35 -23.03
C GLY A 102 -21.06 -29.50 -24.10
N THR A 103 -21.79 -28.84 -24.99
CA THR A 103 -21.23 -27.95 -26.01
C THR A 103 -21.24 -26.50 -25.54
N TRP A 104 -20.11 -25.80 -25.65
CA TRP A 104 -20.02 -24.37 -25.34
C TRP A 104 -20.66 -23.52 -26.44
N VAL A 105 -21.56 -22.61 -26.06
CA VAL A 105 -22.16 -21.61 -26.95
C VAL A 105 -21.86 -20.23 -26.39
N PRO A 106 -21.08 -19.39 -27.10
CA PRO A 106 -20.80 -18.03 -26.67
C PRO A 106 -22.05 -17.14 -26.75
N TYR A 107 -22.11 -16.14 -25.89
CA TYR A 107 -23.13 -15.08 -25.91
C TYR A 107 -22.61 -13.81 -26.54
#